data_AF-A0A9D4JQM6-F1
#
_entry.id   AF-A0A9D4JQM6-F1
#
_cell.length_a   1.000
_cell.length_b   1.000
_cell.length_c   1.000
_cell.angle_alpha   90.00
_cell.angle_beta   90.00
_cell.angle_gamma   90.00
#
_symmetry.space_group_name_H-M   'P 1'
#
loop_
_entity.id
_entity.type
_entity.pdbx_description
1 polymer ?
#
loop_
_entity_poly.entity_id
_entity_poly.type
_entity_poly.pdbx_seq_one_letter_code
_entity_poly.pdbx_strand_id
1 'polypeptide(L)'
;MIGDRTGAVHVDAKQTLDLERPKIDLPFNVHVYPDGVLGLAPDTYVEDIEIFLNGTLAHIKNLTLHHDGNLWLYQQGRTSGLKAGNYAFDFLHVKTGGYVHMITDPVKDLGINFKTISTHIDGGGIMRGTHLYFHSTNITIDAGGSLNADYLGYRATDRNTNSSGTYGLINPGLGRTGTLSSSGGGHGGSGGRGEGI
;
A
#
# COMPACT_ATOMS: atom_id res chain seq x y z
N MET A 1 19.29 -15.66 2.57
CA MET A 1 19.64 -15.28 3.97
C MET A 1 18.92 -16.26 4.88
N ILE A 2 19.37 -16.50 6.11
CA ILE A 2 18.70 -17.42 7.04
C ILE A 2 18.14 -16.57 8.18
N GLY A 3 16.88 -16.79 8.50
CA GLY A 3 16.20 -16.21 9.66
C GLY A 3 14.89 -16.93 9.87
N ASP A 4 14.34 -16.81 11.07
CA ASP A 4 13.10 -17.47 11.49
C ASP A 4 11.85 -16.60 11.22
N ARG A 5 12.02 -15.48 10.50
CA ARG A 5 10.95 -14.54 10.11
C ARG A 5 10.23 -13.82 11.25
N THR A 6 10.68 -14.01 12.49
CA THR A 6 10.09 -13.37 13.67
C THR A 6 10.67 -11.97 13.95
N GLY A 7 11.89 -11.70 13.49
CA GLY A 7 12.57 -10.43 13.70
C GLY A 7 11.94 -9.28 12.93
N ALA A 8 12.12 -8.06 13.44
CA ALA A 8 11.75 -6.82 12.77
C ALA A 8 12.95 -5.88 12.69
N VAL A 9 13.19 -5.33 11.49
CA VAL A 9 14.23 -4.33 11.25
C VAL A 9 13.57 -2.99 10.96
N HIS A 10 14.01 -1.95 11.65
CA HIS A 10 13.52 -0.59 11.47
C HIS A 10 14.62 0.22 10.76
N VAL A 11 14.28 0.85 9.63
CA VAL A 11 15.18 1.70 8.86
C VAL A 11 14.66 3.12 8.95
N ASP A 12 15.28 3.91 9.82
CA ASP A 12 14.87 5.28 10.11
C ASP A 12 15.39 6.29 9.06
N ALA A 13 15.01 7.54 9.20
CA ALA A 13 15.45 8.63 8.34
C ALA A 13 16.98 8.67 8.22
N LYS A 14 17.47 8.79 6.97
CA LYS A 14 18.90 8.81 6.62
C LYS A 14 19.66 7.51 6.93
N GLN A 15 18.96 6.43 7.28
CA GLN A 15 19.55 5.11 7.34
C GLN A 15 19.34 4.38 6.01
N THR A 16 20.37 3.64 5.61
CA THR A 16 20.33 2.77 4.44
C THR A 16 20.61 1.36 4.89
N LEU A 17 19.63 0.48 4.68
CA LEU A 17 19.82 -0.96 4.75
C LEU A 17 19.91 -1.48 3.31
N ASP A 18 21.12 -1.76 2.87
CA ASP A 18 21.35 -2.29 1.53
C ASP A 18 21.69 -3.78 1.60
N LEU A 19 20.84 -4.60 0.99
CA LEU A 19 20.97 -6.04 0.90
C LEU A 19 21.25 -6.49 -0.54
N GLU A 20 21.97 -5.66 -1.32
CA GLU A 20 22.31 -5.93 -2.71
C GLU A 20 22.84 -7.36 -2.93
N ARG A 21 22.12 -8.09 -3.78
CA ARG A 21 22.44 -9.44 -4.24
C ARG A 21 21.57 -9.77 -5.45
N PRO A 22 21.86 -10.84 -6.23
CA PRO A 22 21.06 -11.16 -7.41
C PRO A 22 19.60 -11.53 -7.10
N LYS A 23 19.39 -12.27 -6.01
CA LYS A 23 18.07 -12.73 -5.55
C LYS A 23 18.00 -12.73 -4.02
N ILE A 24 16.88 -12.30 -3.45
CA ILE A 24 16.65 -12.34 -2.01
C ILE A 24 15.27 -12.92 -1.67
N ASP A 25 15.26 -13.77 -0.65
CA ASP A 25 14.09 -14.05 0.17
C ASP A 25 14.36 -13.37 1.52
N LEU A 26 13.49 -12.43 1.90
CA LEU A 26 13.70 -11.57 3.06
C LEU A 26 13.30 -12.32 4.33
N PRO A 27 14.22 -12.57 5.29
CA PRO A 27 13.91 -13.45 6.42
C PRO A 27 13.49 -12.69 7.69
N PHE A 28 13.01 -11.45 7.53
CA PHE A 28 12.55 -10.60 8.63
C PHE A 28 11.54 -9.57 8.13
N ASN A 29 10.72 -9.09 9.06
CA ASN A 29 9.84 -7.96 8.84
C ASN A 29 10.65 -6.67 8.76
N VAL A 30 10.25 -5.72 7.95
CA VAL A 30 10.96 -4.45 7.84
C VAL A 30 10.00 -3.27 7.83
N HIS A 31 10.33 -2.24 8.61
CA HIS A 31 9.66 -0.97 8.59
C HIS A 31 10.63 0.11 8.12
N VAL A 32 10.38 0.65 6.94
CA VAL A 32 11.15 1.73 6.33
C VAL A 32 10.40 3.04 6.56
N TYR A 33 10.93 3.87 7.44
CA TYR A 33 10.37 5.18 7.76
C TYR A 33 10.63 6.20 6.64
N PRO A 34 9.96 7.37 6.66
CA PRO A 34 10.26 8.44 5.72
C PRO A 34 11.76 8.75 5.67
N ASP A 35 12.28 8.96 4.47
CA ASP A 35 13.71 9.19 4.19
C ASP A 35 14.67 8.05 4.56
N GLY A 36 14.17 6.89 4.99
CA GLY A 36 14.93 5.65 5.05
C GLY A 36 15.07 5.00 3.67
N VAL A 37 16.11 4.19 3.48
CA VAL A 37 16.37 3.48 2.22
C VAL A 37 16.55 1.99 2.47
N LEU A 38 15.72 1.18 1.81
CA LEU A 38 15.83 -0.27 1.80
C LEU A 38 16.24 -0.72 0.39
N GLY A 39 17.48 -1.18 0.25
CA GLY A 39 17.96 -1.86 -0.94
C GLY A 39 17.75 -3.35 -0.83
N LEU A 40 16.98 -3.93 -1.76
CA LEU A 40 16.78 -5.38 -1.86
C LEU A 40 17.44 -5.93 -3.14
N ALA A 41 17.12 -7.16 -3.53
CA ALA A 41 17.61 -7.74 -4.78
C ALA A 41 16.71 -7.35 -5.96
N PRO A 42 17.23 -7.36 -7.20
CA PRO A 42 16.41 -7.25 -8.40
C PRO A 42 15.28 -8.28 -8.42
N ASP A 43 15.54 -9.53 -8.00
CA ASP A 43 14.53 -10.56 -7.79
C ASP A 43 14.27 -10.74 -6.29
N THR A 44 13.14 -10.22 -5.80
CA THR A 44 12.78 -10.24 -4.38
C THR A 44 11.54 -11.09 -4.13
N TYR A 45 11.62 -11.92 -3.09
CA TYR A 45 10.55 -12.77 -2.59
C TYR A 45 10.20 -12.30 -1.18
N VAL A 46 8.89 -12.16 -0.94
CA VAL A 46 8.29 -11.78 0.34
C VAL A 46 7.42 -12.95 0.76
N GLU A 47 7.85 -13.65 1.80
CA GLU A 47 7.19 -14.85 2.31
C GLU A 47 7.14 -14.81 3.84
N ASP A 48 5.94 -14.94 4.41
CA ASP A 48 5.70 -15.02 5.87
C ASP A 48 6.36 -13.86 6.65
N ILE A 49 6.42 -12.69 6.02
CA ILE A 49 6.97 -11.45 6.57
C ILE A 49 6.20 -10.25 6.02
N GLU A 50 6.36 -9.12 6.72
CA GLU A 50 5.73 -7.86 6.37
C GLU A 50 6.76 -6.77 6.05
N ILE A 51 6.50 -6.02 4.98
CA ILE A 51 7.27 -4.84 4.59
C ILE A 51 6.37 -3.61 4.71
N PHE A 52 6.70 -2.67 5.60
CA PHE A 52 6.08 -1.36 5.70
C PHE A 52 6.96 -0.31 5.06
N LEU A 53 6.47 0.33 3.99
CA LEU A 53 7.28 1.21 3.16
C LEU A 53 6.74 2.65 3.14
N ASN A 54 7.30 3.50 3.99
CA ASN A 54 7.13 4.96 3.97
C ASN A 54 8.34 5.68 3.36
N GLY A 55 9.47 4.98 3.20
CA GLY A 55 10.71 5.50 2.62
C GLY A 55 10.97 5.04 1.18
N THR A 56 12.23 4.82 0.85
CA THR A 56 12.66 4.48 -0.51
C THR A 56 13.02 3.00 -0.62
N LEU A 57 12.43 2.31 -1.62
CA LEU A 57 12.77 0.94 -1.99
C LEU A 57 13.67 0.95 -3.22
N ALA A 58 14.85 0.33 -3.13
CA ALA A 58 15.86 0.35 -4.18
C ALA A 58 16.15 -1.04 -4.76
N HIS A 59 16.68 -1.04 -5.98
CA HIS A 59 17.18 -2.19 -6.74
C HIS A 59 16.16 -3.24 -7.23
N ILE A 60 14.94 -3.29 -6.67
CA ILE A 60 13.93 -4.26 -7.07
C ILE A 60 13.45 -4.03 -8.49
N LYS A 61 13.36 -5.13 -9.24
CA LYS A 61 12.71 -5.19 -10.55
C LYS A 61 11.54 -6.15 -10.52
N ASN A 62 11.74 -7.33 -9.97
CA ASN A 62 10.76 -8.39 -9.89
C ASN A 62 10.42 -8.64 -8.42
N LEU A 63 9.13 -8.59 -8.11
CA LEU A 63 8.62 -8.76 -6.77
C LEU A 63 7.56 -9.86 -6.75
N THR A 64 7.80 -10.88 -5.93
CA THR A 64 6.86 -11.98 -5.71
C THR A 64 6.44 -12.00 -4.25
N LEU A 65 5.14 -12.01 -3.99
CA LEU A 65 4.56 -12.17 -2.65
C LEU A 65 3.79 -13.49 -2.58
N HIS A 66 4.02 -14.29 -1.55
CA HIS A 66 3.31 -15.56 -1.34
C HIS A 66 3.36 -15.99 0.13
N HIS A 67 2.53 -16.97 0.52
CA HIS A 67 2.46 -17.53 1.88
C HIS A 67 2.55 -16.46 2.99
N ASP A 68 1.50 -15.64 3.13
CA ASP A 68 1.40 -14.58 4.14
C ASP A 68 2.47 -13.48 4.04
N GLY A 69 3.09 -13.34 2.86
CA GLY A 69 3.94 -12.21 2.53
C GLY A 69 3.14 -10.93 2.28
N ASN A 70 3.34 -9.93 3.14
CA ASN A 70 2.58 -8.68 3.13
C ASN A 70 3.46 -7.47 2.74
N LEU A 71 2.98 -6.65 1.82
CA LEU A 71 3.63 -5.39 1.45
C LEU A 71 2.66 -4.22 1.63
N TRP A 72 3.06 -3.30 2.50
CA TRP A 72 2.32 -2.09 2.84
C TRP A 72 3.02 -0.88 2.21
N LEU A 73 2.34 -0.28 1.25
CA LEU A 73 2.82 0.86 0.47
C LEU A 73 2.06 2.11 0.88
N TYR A 74 2.80 3.15 1.24
CA TYR A 74 2.22 4.42 1.70
C TYR A 74 2.48 5.54 0.69
N GLN A 75 1.70 6.63 0.75
CA GLN A 75 1.90 7.78 -0.14
C GLN A 75 3.31 8.39 -0.04
N GLN A 76 3.96 8.35 1.13
CA GLN A 76 5.31 8.89 1.30
C GLN A 76 6.40 7.97 0.73
N GLY A 77 6.08 6.67 0.59
CA GLY A 77 7.03 5.70 0.07
C GLY A 77 7.20 5.79 -1.44
N ARG A 78 8.29 5.24 -1.96
CA ARG A 78 8.63 5.29 -3.39
C ARG A 78 9.64 4.22 -3.79
N THR A 79 9.65 3.85 -5.07
CA THR A 79 10.83 3.19 -5.66
C THR A 79 11.93 4.22 -5.94
N SER A 80 13.18 3.81 -5.84
CA SER A 80 14.36 4.67 -6.07
C SER A 80 14.28 5.41 -7.41
N GLY A 81 14.60 6.70 -7.40
CA GLY A 81 14.52 7.58 -8.57
C GLY A 81 13.14 8.12 -8.90
N LEU A 82 12.08 7.73 -8.18
CA LEU A 82 10.73 8.22 -8.38
C LEU A 82 10.28 9.23 -7.31
N LYS A 83 9.15 9.88 -7.56
CA LYS A 83 8.49 10.75 -6.59
C LYS A 83 7.72 9.91 -5.56
N ALA A 84 7.46 10.47 -4.38
CA ALA A 84 6.61 9.84 -3.37
C ALA A 84 5.27 9.38 -3.97
N GLY A 85 4.79 8.21 -3.55
CA GLY A 85 3.57 7.57 -4.02
C GLY A 85 3.71 6.88 -5.38
N ASN A 86 4.93 6.77 -5.92
CA ASN A 86 5.19 6.09 -7.19
C ASN A 86 6.06 4.86 -6.95
N TYR A 87 5.52 3.71 -7.37
CA TYR A 87 6.18 2.42 -7.29
C TYR A 87 6.33 1.83 -8.68
N ALA A 88 7.52 1.35 -8.99
CA ALA A 88 7.82 0.71 -10.26
C ALA A 88 8.48 -0.65 -10.06
N PHE A 89 8.00 -1.63 -10.83
CA PHE A 89 8.51 -2.99 -10.90
C PHE A 89 8.39 -3.44 -12.35
N ASP A 90 9.32 -4.25 -12.87
CA ASP A 90 9.11 -4.89 -14.17
C ASP A 90 7.98 -5.92 -14.04
N PHE A 91 8.08 -6.81 -13.05
CA PHE A 91 7.10 -7.86 -12.79
C PHE A 91 6.66 -7.84 -11.32
N LEU A 92 5.36 -7.72 -11.10
CA LEU A 92 4.72 -7.90 -9.79
C LEU A 92 3.87 -9.17 -9.82
N HIS A 93 4.19 -10.15 -8.98
CA HIS A 93 3.44 -11.39 -8.86
C HIS A 93 2.91 -11.57 -7.44
N VAL A 94 1.60 -11.42 -7.28
CA VAL A 94 0.91 -11.64 -6.02
C VAL A 94 0.28 -13.02 -6.06
N LYS A 95 0.93 -13.99 -5.42
CA LYS A 95 0.48 -15.38 -5.40
C LYS A 95 -0.53 -15.61 -4.27
N THR A 96 -1.01 -16.85 -4.15
CA THR A 96 -1.86 -17.29 -3.03
C THR A 96 -1.26 -16.91 -1.68
N GLY A 97 -2.05 -16.23 -0.84
CA GLY A 97 -1.64 -15.75 0.47
C GLY A 97 -0.75 -14.50 0.45
N GLY A 98 -0.35 -14.01 -0.73
CA GLY A 98 0.34 -12.73 -0.87
C GLY A 98 -0.64 -11.56 -0.78
N TYR A 99 -0.24 -10.50 -0.10
CA TYR A 99 -1.05 -9.31 0.08
C TYR A 99 -0.27 -8.03 -0.22
N VAL A 100 -0.80 -7.20 -1.13
CA VAL A 100 -0.29 -5.84 -1.36
C VAL A 100 -1.34 -4.85 -0.94
N HIS A 101 -0.97 -4.00 0.02
CA HIS A 101 -1.84 -3.01 0.60
C HIS A 101 -1.31 -1.60 0.33
N MET A 102 -2.12 -0.81 -0.36
CA MET A 102 -1.76 0.52 -0.84
C MET A 102 -2.60 1.56 -0.10
N ILE A 103 -1.97 2.25 0.83
CA ILE A 103 -2.62 3.13 1.81
C ILE A 103 -2.43 4.58 1.39
N THR A 104 -3.53 5.27 1.12
CA THR A 104 -3.56 6.70 0.81
C THR A 104 -4.72 7.38 1.51
N ASP A 105 -4.53 8.64 1.90
CA ASP A 105 -5.57 9.54 2.37
C ASP A 105 -6.36 10.10 1.17
N PRO A 106 -7.67 9.78 1.01
CA PRO A 106 -8.45 10.22 -0.15
C PRO A 106 -8.67 11.74 -0.21
N VAL A 107 -8.37 12.48 0.88
CA VAL A 107 -8.48 13.93 0.93
C VAL A 107 -7.20 14.62 0.46
N LYS A 108 -6.05 14.12 0.92
CA LYS A 108 -4.77 14.82 0.81
C LYS A 108 -3.84 14.20 -0.22
N ASP A 109 -3.88 12.89 -0.34
CA ASP A 109 -2.91 12.15 -1.14
C ASP A 109 -3.36 12.09 -2.60
N LEU A 110 -2.38 12.06 -3.50
CA LEU A 110 -2.61 12.03 -4.95
C LEU A 110 -2.89 10.61 -5.48
N GLY A 111 -2.99 9.64 -4.58
CA GLY A 111 -3.08 8.23 -4.92
C GLY A 111 -1.71 7.59 -5.17
N ILE A 112 -1.70 6.26 -5.15
CA ILE A 112 -0.53 5.44 -5.44
C ILE A 112 -0.49 5.12 -6.94
N ASN A 113 0.65 5.38 -7.55
CA ASN A 113 0.92 5.11 -8.95
C ASN A 113 1.81 3.87 -9.07
N PHE A 114 1.31 2.83 -9.73
CA PHE A 114 2.05 1.63 -10.08
C PHE A 114 2.46 1.69 -11.55
N LYS A 115 3.75 1.54 -11.82
CA LYS A 115 4.28 1.39 -13.17
C LYS A 115 4.88 0.00 -13.32
N THR A 116 4.26 -0.85 -14.12
CA THR A 116 4.72 -2.22 -14.34
C THR A 116 4.79 -2.63 -15.80
N ILE A 117 5.54 -3.68 -16.11
CA ILE A 117 5.37 -4.37 -17.40
C ILE A 117 4.25 -5.38 -17.25
N SER A 118 4.29 -6.18 -16.18
CA SER A 118 3.23 -7.14 -15.87
C SER A 118 2.89 -7.13 -14.38
N THR A 119 1.60 -7.12 -14.08
CA THR A 119 1.08 -7.43 -12.75
C THR A 119 0.23 -8.70 -12.87
N HIS A 120 0.57 -9.74 -12.11
CA HIS A 120 -0.12 -11.02 -12.09
C HIS A 120 -0.61 -11.32 -10.68
N ILE A 121 -1.90 -11.63 -10.53
CA ILE A 121 -2.53 -11.96 -9.25
C ILE A 121 -3.10 -13.38 -9.38
N ASP A 122 -2.50 -14.35 -8.68
CA ASP A 122 -2.99 -15.73 -8.65
C ASP A 122 -4.28 -15.84 -7.82
N GLY A 123 -4.96 -16.99 -7.93
CA GLY A 123 -6.05 -17.37 -7.01
C GLY A 123 -5.64 -17.27 -5.54
N GLY A 124 -6.37 -16.48 -4.75
CA GLY A 124 -6.08 -16.22 -3.33
C GLY A 124 -5.02 -15.15 -3.08
N GLY A 125 -4.46 -14.53 -4.12
CA GLY A 125 -3.66 -13.31 -4.01
C GLY A 125 -4.56 -12.08 -3.93
N ILE A 126 -4.16 -11.09 -3.12
CA ILE A 126 -4.98 -9.90 -2.88
C ILE A 126 -4.15 -8.63 -3.04
N MET A 127 -4.63 -7.74 -3.89
CA MET A 127 -4.16 -6.36 -3.96
C MET A 127 -5.30 -5.43 -3.56
N ARG A 128 -5.03 -4.49 -2.66
CA ARG A 128 -6.06 -3.59 -2.15
C ARG A 128 -5.53 -2.19 -1.90
N GLY A 129 -6.29 -1.17 -2.27
CA GLY A 129 -5.97 0.21 -1.95
C GLY A 129 -7.16 1.14 -2.03
N THR A 130 -6.91 2.42 -1.74
CA THR A 130 -7.94 3.46 -1.72
C THR A 130 -8.04 4.17 -3.06
N HIS A 131 -6.90 4.65 -3.56
CA HIS A 131 -6.80 5.42 -4.80
C HIS A 131 -5.58 4.94 -5.58
N LEU A 132 -5.84 4.25 -6.69
CA LEU A 132 -4.81 3.53 -7.44
C LEU A 132 -4.80 3.96 -8.90
N TYR A 133 -3.59 4.16 -9.42
CA TYR A 133 -3.34 4.31 -10.85
C TYR A 133 -2.39 3.20 -11.30
N PHE A 134 -2.84 2.35 -12.22
CA PHE A 134 -2.00 1.32 -12.83
C PHE A 134 -1.61 1.71 -14.24
N HIS A 135 -0.30 1.81 -14.46
CA HIS A 135 0.31 1.97 -15.76
C HIS A 135 1.10 0.70 -16.08
N SER A 136 0.38 -0.35 -16.49
CA SER A 136 0.94 -1.67 -16.83
C SER A 136 0.73 -2.03 -18.29
N THR A 137 1.66 -2.77 -18.90
CA THR A 137 1.43 -3.38 -20.22
C THR A 137 0.42 -4.52 -20.12
N ASN A 138 0.56 -5.37 -19.11
CA ASN A 138 -0.37 -6.47 -18.85
C ASN A 138 -0.82 -6.49 -17.39
N ILE A 139 -2.09 -6.79 -17.17
CA ILE A 139 -2.65 -7.08 -15.84
C ILE A 139 -3.44 -8.37 -15.98
N THR A 140 -3.08 -9.38 -15.20
CA THR A 140 -3.74 -10.69 -15.18
C THR A 140 -4.22 -10.97 -13.77
N ILE A 141 -5.48 -11.36 -13.65
CA ILE A 141 -6.10 -11.76 -12.38
C ILE A 141 -6.73 -13.13 -12.61
N ASP A 142 -6.16 -14.15 -11.99
CA ASP A 142 -6.64 -15.52 -12.09
C ASP A 142 -7.90 -15.73 -11.22
N ALA A 143 -8.60 -16.84 -11.45
CA ALA A 143 -9.79 -17.18 -10.70
C ALA A 143 -9.49 -17.24 -9.18
N GLY A 144 -10.19 -16.41 -8.41
CA GLY A 144 -10.01 -16.28 -6.96
C GLY A 144 -8.98 -15.25 -6.52
N GLY A 145 -8.26 -14.59 -7.45
CA GLY A 145 -7.45 -13.41 -7.16
C GLY A 145 -8.33 -12.17 -7.05
N SER A 146 -7.87 -11.14 -6.34
CA SER A 146 -8.63 -9.89 -6.21
C SER A 146 -7.78 -8.63 -6.24
N LEU A 147 -8.28 -7.62 -6.96
CA LEU A 147 -7.77 -6.25 -6.96
C LEU A 147 -8.92 -5.32 -6.57
N ASN A 148 -8.85 -4.71 -5.40
CA ASN A 148 -9.91 -3.87 -4.86
C ASN A 148 -9.44 -2.43 -4.61
N ALA A 149 -10.23 -1.46 -5.07
CA ALA A 149 -10.02 -0.03 -4.87
C ALA A 149 -11.09 0.57 -3.94
N ASP A 150 -11.47 -0.16 -2.89
CA ASP A 150 -12.63 0.11 -2.04
C ASP A 150 -12.28 0.34 -0.55
N TYR A 151 -10.98 0.38 -0.24
CA TYR A 151 -10.50 0.25 1.12
C TYR A 151 -9.88 1.52 1.67
N LEU A 152 -10.16 1.79 2.94
CA LEU A 152 -9.89 3.06 3.64
C LEU A 152 -10.71 4.20 3.03
N GLY A 153 -10.91 5.24 3.83
CA GLY A 153 -11.65 6.41 3.40
C GLY A 153 -11.36 7.57 4.30
N TYR A 154 -12.29 8.51 4.32
CA TYR A 154 -12.16 9.73 5.09
C TYR A 154 -11.88 9.43 6.56
N ARG A 155 -10.85 10.09 7.10
CA ARG A 155 -10.54 10.07 8.53
C ARG A 155 -11.65 10.82 9.27
N ALA A 156 -11.84 10.51 10.55
CA ALA A 156 -12.79 11.24 11.39
C ALA A 156 -12.48 12.76 11.48
N THR A 157 -11.24 13.16 11.21
CA THR A 157 -10.81 14.57 11.17
C THR A 157 -11.13 15.29 9.86
N ASP A 158 -11.51 14.56 8.81
CA ASP A 158 -11.77 15.14 7.50
C ASP A 158 -13.18 15.77 7.51
N ARG A 159 -13.22 17.10 7.41
CA ARG A 159 -14.46 17.86 7.61
C ARG A 159 -15.40 17.75 6.42
N ASN A 160 -16.67 17.53 6.73
CA ASN A 160 -17.78 17.41 5.80
C ASN A 160 -18.29 18.76 5.24
N THR A 161 -17.94 19.87 5.88
CA THR A 161 -18.48 21.19 5.54
C THR A 161 -17.57 21.90 4.55
N ASN A 162 -17.87 21.81 3.26
CA ASN A 162 -17.28 22.62 2.17
C ASN A 162 -15.75 22.73 2.19
N SER A 163 -15.07 21.74 2.75
CA SER A 163 -13.62 21.72 2.82
C SER A 163 -13.12 21.13 1.52
N SER A 164 -12.24 21.85 0.83
CA SER A 164 -11.61 21.35 -0.39
C SER A 164 -10.48 20.40 -0.05
N GLY A 165 -10.52 19.20 -0.61
CA GLY A 165 -9.40 18.28 -0.70
C GLY A 165 -8.70 18.43 -2.05
N THR A 166 -7.71 17.57 -2.28
CA THR A 166 -6.92 17.51 -3.51
C THR A 166 -7.78 17.34 -4.76
N TYR A 167 -8.93 16.69 -4.65
CA TYR A 167 -9.84 16.38 -5.76
C TYR A 167 -11.13 17.23 -5.78
N GLY A 168 -11.16 18.34 -5.02
CA GLY A 168 -12.32 19.22 -4.91
C GLY A 168 -13.04 19.10 -3.57
N LEU A 169 -14.34 19.41 -3.53
CA LEU A 169 -15.10 19.40 -2.29
C LEU A 169 -15.13 17.99 -1.69
N ILE A 170 -14.68 17.87 -0.43
CA ILE A 170 -14.68 16.61 0.31
C ILE A 170 -16.15 16.23 0.57
N ASN A 171 -16.57 15.10 0.01
CA ASN A 171 -17.85 14.48 0.33
C ASN A 171 -17.59 13.16 1.05
N PRO A 172 -17.52 13.15 2.39
CA PRO A 172 -17.13 11.98 3.16
C PRO A 172 -18.15 10.82 3.14
N GLY A 173 -19.13 10.85 2.23
CA GLY A 173 -20.33 10.02 2.30
C GLY A 173 -21.19 10.50 3.46
N LEU A 174 -21.84 11.66 3.30
CA LEU A 174 -22.53 12.38 4.37
C LEU A 174 -23.64 11.52 5.01
N GLY A 175 -23.37 11.00 6.20
CA GLY A 175 -24.41 10.67 7.17
C GLY A 175 -25.01 11.97 7.74
N ARG A 176 -26.32 12.00 7.99
CA ARG A 176 -26.99 13.12 8.64
C ARG A 176 -26.72 13.11 10.15
N THR A 177 -26.25 14.23 10.68
CA THR A 177 -26.22 14.51 12.13
C THR A 177 -27.43 15.34 12.51
N GLY A 178 -28.20 14.87 13.49
CA GLY A 178 -29.29 15.59 14.14
C GLY A 178 -29.10 15.60 15.65
N THR A 179 -29.77 16.52 16.34
CA THR A 179 -29.69 16.71 17.80
C THR A 179 -30.14 15.50 18.63
N LEU A 180 -30.76 14.48 18.03
CA LEU A 180 -31.28 13.28 18.71
C LEU A 180 -30.89 11.96 18.03
N SER A 181 -30.30 12.02 16.84
CA SER A 181 -29.97 10.83 16.05
C SER A 181 -28.98 11.18 14.96
N SER A 182 -28.16 10.21 14.60
CA SER A 182 -27.07 10.40 13.68
C SER A 182 -26.87 9.13 12.87
N SER A 183 -26.80 9.24 11.54
CA SER A 183 -26.59 8.07 10.67
C SER A 183 -25.10 7.84 10.40
N GLY A 184 -24.65 6.58 10.45
CA GLY A 184 -23.31 6.19 10.03
C GLY A 184 -23.08 6.44 8.53
N GLY A 185 -21.84 6.78 8.18
CA GLY A 185 -21.40 7.05 6.80
C GLY A 185 -21.23 5.78 5.96
N GLY A 186 -21.34 5.94 4.65
CA GLY A 186 -21.39 4.86 3.65
C GLY A 186 -20.09 4.06 3.49
N HIS A 187 -20.22 2.88 2.85
CA HIS A 187 -19.13 1.97 2.51
C HIS A 187 -18.01 2.70 1.75
N GLY A 188 -16.78 2.57 2.23
CA GLY A 188 -15.59 3.22 1.66
C GLY A 188 -14.84 4.14 2.63
N GLY A 189 -14.99 3.99 3.95
CA GLY A 189 -14.20 4.72 4.94
C GLY A 189 -14.17 4.12 6.34
N SER A 190 -13.21 4.57 7.16
CA SER A 190 -13.09 4.19 8.57
C SER A 190 -14.20 4.87 9.39
N GLY A 191 -15.40 4.30 9.34
CA GLY A 191 -16.54 4.58 10.21
C GLY A 191 -17.05 6.02 10.13
N GLY A 192 -18.15 6.25 9.40
CA GLY A 192 -18.82 7.53 9.48
C GLY A 192 -19.37 7.77 10.89
N ARG A 193 -18.97 8.90 11.51
CA ARG A 193 -19.52 9.32 12.79
C ARG A 193 -20.95 9.78 12.61
N GLY A 194 -21.76 9.32 13.55
CA GLY A 194 -22.85 10.11 14.06
C GLY A 194 -22.52 10.60 15.47
N GLU A 195 -22.52 11.91 15.71
CA GLU A 195 -22.56 12.47 17.06
C GLU A 195 -23.99 12.94 17.35
N GLY A 196 -24.70 12.19 18.19
CA GLY A 196 -25.77 12.74 19.01
C GLY A 196 -25.16 13.33 20.29
N ILE A 197 -25.70 14.45 20.74
CA ILE A 197 -25.35 15.07 22.04
C ILE A 197 -25.61 14.10 23.20
#